data_AF-A0A9P8K8R0-F1
#
_entry.id   AF-A0A9P8K8R0-F1
#
_cell.length_a   1.000
_cell.length_b   1.000
_cell.length_c   1.000
_cell.angle_alpha   90.00
_cell.angle_beta   90.00
_cell.angle_gamma   90.00
#
_symmetry.space_group_name_H-M   'P 1'
#
loop_
_entity.id
_entity.type
_entity.pdbx_description
1 polymer ?
#
loop_
_entity_poly.entity_id
_entity_poly.type
_entity_poly.pdbx_seq_one_letter_code
_entity_poly.pdbx_strand_id
1 'polypeptide(L)'
;MLPAMGDTTAAIVWGIPVNPVDFLCNLDAFHKALPTINSLRLCNQFGKGENAGITKLPKELIEFIIEELLTLHRGHEENLLHGWSKTYCCFEGSCRPSDHVDGGDLDMWEDVVESAETDLLKAHPEWRTANCFDFPANYQELLDEEVTSRLDELADEYAWEGCFQTKMEWEGKIRKHMAANGNNDILRRQFGLEAFVMHENLDSSTIAYLKGNVERYSHNKAFPEKATICYLVLPTQSAQWKLRLDPISRESGDYFGESASSMLLDRNSLDLTEEHQKRFARVMLRLALKPSVHPSQLYKTLSATSSIGDSSSLRQIPLPAANENASAEAREKKDAITTRRIQALDESQWPKLMFLVSTNCCES
;
A
#
# COMPACT_ATOMS: atom_id res chain seq x y z
N MET A 1 14.55 19.22 -32.86
CA MET A 1 14.17 19.06 -31.45
C MET A 1 14.68 17.71 -30.99
N LEU A 2 15.61 17.67 -30.03
CA LEU A 2 16.04 16.41 -29.41
C LEU A 2 14.96 16.01 -28.39
N PRO A 3 14.56 14.74 -28.29
CA PRO A 3 13.62 14.30 -27.26
C PRO A 3 14.21 14.57 -25.87
N ALA A 4 13.37 15.07 -24.96
CA ALA A 4 13.75 15.37 -23.58
C ALA A 4 14.31 14.10 -22.91
N MET A 5 15.43 14.25 -22.20
CA MET A 5 16.08 13.17 -21.47
C MET A 5 15.28 12.85 -20.21
N GLY A 6 15.03 11.56 -19.94
CA GLY A 6 14.54 11.13 -18.63
C GLY A 6 15.69 11.09 -17.61
N ASP A 7 15.47 11.64 -16.42
CA ASP A 7 16.43 11.55 -15.33
C ASP A 7 16.18 10.24 -14.55
N THR A 8 17.24 9.43 -14.39
CA THR A 8 17.19 8.20 -13.59
C THR A 8 17.94 8.42 -12.28
N THR A 9 17.33 8.05 -11.16
CA THR A 9 18.00 8.02 -9.86
C THR A 9 18.09 6.58 -9.39
N ALA A 10 19.29 6.15 -9.01
CA ALA A 10 19.53 4.81 -8.49
C ALA A 10 20.25 4.88 -7.15
N ALA A 11 19.80 4.10 -6.17
CA ALA A 11 20.37 4.09 -4.83
C ALA A 11 20.44 2.66 -4.28
N ILE A 12 21.53 2.35 -3.59
CA ILE A 12 21.63 1.14 -2.78
C ILE A 12 21.48 1.58 -1.32
N VAL A 13 20.38 1.20 -0.69
CA VAL A 13 19.98 1.71 0.63
C VAL A 13 19.44 0.59 1.51
N TRP A 14 19.55 0.78 2.82
CA TRP A 14 18.81 -0.04 3.76
C TRP A 14 17.40 0.49 3.93
N GLY A 15 16.42 -0.41 3.92
CA GLY A 15 15.06 -0.01 4.23
C GLY A 15 14.10 -1.15 4.52
N ILE A 16 12.86 -0.73 4.78
CA ILE A 16 11.73 -1.58 5.14
C ILE A 16 10.56 -1.20 4.23
N PRO A 17 10.00 -2.15 3.46
CA PRO A 17 8.79 -1.92 2.69
C PRO A 17 7.62 -1.79 3.66
N VAL A 18 6.79 -0.80 3.45
CA VAL A 18 5.60 -0.54 4.27
C VAL A 18 4.40 -0.36 3.35
N ASN A 19 3.22 -0.66 3.85
CA ASN A 19 2.00 -0.37 3.13
C ASN A 19 1.88 1.16 2.93
N PRO A 20 1.70 1.66 1.69
CA PRO A 20 1.68 3.09 1.42
C PRO A 20 0.51 3.80 2.11
N VAL A 21 -0.66 3.16 2.22
CA VAL A 21 -1.84 3.74 2.88
C VAL A 21 -1.61 3.86 4.37
N ASP A 22 -1.19 2.76 5.03
CA ASP A 22 -0.90 2.78 6.47
C ASP A 22 0.16 3.83 6.79
N PHE A 23 1.21 3.90 5.97
CA PHE A 23 2.25 4.91 6.12
C PHE A 23 1.70 6.35 6.03
N LEU A 24 0.90 6.67 5.01
CA LEU A 24 0.34 8.00 4.83
C LEU A 24 -0.63 8.37 5.96
N CYS A 25 -1.58 7.49 6.29
CA CYS A 25 -2.53 7.69 7.40
C CYS A 25 -1.81 7.90 8.74
N ASN A 26 -0.84 7.05 9.05
CA ASN A 26 -0.15 7.09 10.34
C ASN A 26 0.82 8.28 10.43
N LEU A 27 1.41 8.70 9.31
CA LEU A 27 2.22 9.92 9.25
C LEU A 27 1.35 11.16 9.50
N ASP A 28 0.16 11.25 8.89
CA ASP A 28 -0.79 12.34 9.12
C ASP A 28 -1.27 12.38 10.57
N ALA A 29 -1.64 11.23 11.13
CA ALA A 29 -2.03 11.11 12.53
C ALA A 29 -0.90 11.56 13.46
N PHE A 30 0.34 11.13 13.20
CA PHE A 30 1.51 11.52 13.98
C PHE A 30 1.80 13.02 13.87
N HIS A 31 1.69 13.59 12.67
CA HIS A 31 1.89 15.02 12.45
C HIS A 31 0.86 15.85 13.22
N LYS A 32 -0.42 15.46 13.21
CA LYS A 32 -1.49 16.11 13.98
C LYS A 32 -1.27 15.99 15.49
N ALA A 33 -0.77 14.85 15.97
CA ALA A 33 -0.50 14.63 17.39
C ALA A 33 0.77 15.35 17.90
N LEU A 34 1.73 15.65 17.01
CA LEU A 34 3.07 16.10 17.37
C LEU A 34 3.10 17.35 18.28
N PRO A 35 2.29 18.42 18.06
CA PRO A 35 2.26 19.58 18.96
C PRO A 35 1.86 19.21 20.39
N THR A 36 0.86 18.34 20.55
CA THR A 36 0.37 17.86 21.84
C THR A 36 1.39 16.97 22.51
N ILE A 37 2.02 16.06 21.77
CA ILE A 37 3.12 15.19 22.27
C ILE A 37 4.27 16.04 22.80
N ASN A 38 4.70 17.05 22.03
CA ASN A 38 5.78 17.95 22.44
C ASN A 38 5.41 18.73 23.69
N SER A 39 4.19 19.26 23.77
CA SER A 39 3.70 19.98 24.94
C SER A 39 3.67 19.08 26.18
N LEU A 40 3.16 17.86 26.05
CA LEU A 40 3.12 16.88 27.14
C LEU A 40 4.53 16.55 27.65
N ARG A 41 5.48 16.31 26.75
CA ARG A 41 6.88 16.03 27.11
C ARG A 41 7.54 17.21 27.80
N LEU A 42 7.33 18.43 27.31
CA LEU A 42 7.86 19.65 27.92
C LEU A 42 7.25 19.89 29.31
N CYS A 43 5.95 19.69 29.46
CA CYS A 43 5.27 19.79 30.75
C CYS A 43 5.78 18.74 31.74
N ASN A 44 5.99 17.49 31.31
CA ASN A 44 6.55 16.44 32.17
C ASN A 44 8.00 16.72 32.58
N GLN A 45 8.83 17.22 31.66
CA GLN A 45 10.25 17.44 31.92
C GLN A 45 10.56 18.73 32.68
N PHE A 46 9.80 19.80 32.44
CA PHE A 46 10.15 21.15 32.89
C PHE A 46 9.05 21.87 33.67
N GLY A 47 7.88 21.25 33.89
CA GLY A 47 6.79 21.88 34.64
C GLY A 47 7.21 22.31 36.05
N LYS A 48 6.69 23.44 36.52
CA LYS A 48 6.95 24.00 37.87
C LYS A 48 5.65 24.50 38.49
N GLY A 49 5.57 24.48 39.82
CA GLY A 49 4.44 24.99 40.61
C GLY A 49 3.55 23.91 41.20
N GLU A 50 2.60 24.31 42.04
CA GLU A 50 1.72 23.41 42.80
C GLU A 50 0.80 22.56 41.89
N ASN A 51 0.46 23.09 40.71
CA ASN A 51 -0.41 22.43 39.72
C ASN A 51 0.35 21.61 38.66
N ALA A 52 1.67 21.43 38.79
CA ALA A 52 2.49 20.67 37.83
C ALA A 52 2.38 19.15 38.05
N GLY A 53 1.17 18.60 38.15
CA GLY A 53 0.96 17.16 38.41
C GLY A 53 1.59 16.25 37.35
N ILE A 54 1.68 16.72 36.10
CA ILE A 54 2.24 15.98 34.96
C ILE A 54 3.73 15.65 35.15
N THR A 55 4.51 16.47 35.86
CA THR A 55 5.96 16.23 36.06
C THR A 55 6.25 15.03 36.95
N LYS A 56 5.29 14.65 37.79
CA LYS A 56 5.40 13.51 38.71
C LYS A 56 5.04 12.18 38.03
N LEU A 57 4.50 12.23 36.81
CA LEU A 57 4.13 11.02 36.09
C LEU A 57 5.40 10.28 35.64
N PRO A 58 5.49 8.96 35.88
CA PRO A 58 6.51 8.10 35.27
C PRO A 58 6.49 8.20 33.74
N LYS A 59 7.65 7.99 33.13
CA LYS A 59 7.79 8.08 31.66
C LYS A 59 6.89 7.08 30.95
N GLU A 60 6.67 5.93 31.55
CA GLU A 60 5.82 4.85 31.06
C GLU A 60 4.37 5.33 30.89
N LEU A 61 3.85 6.12 31.84
CA LEU A 61 2.49 6.69 31.74
C LEU A 61 2.40 7.77 30.67
N ILE A 62 3.45 8.60 30.53
CA ILE A 62 3.50 9.59 29.45
C ILE A 62 3.49 8.89 28.08
N GLU A 63 4.24 7.80 27.94
CA GLU A 63 4.29 7.04 26.70
C GLU A 63 2.97 6.32 26.39
N PHE A 64 2.27 5.83 27.42
CA PHE A 64 0.91 5.30 27.28
C PHE A 64 -0.07 6.36 26.77
N ILE A 65 -0.06 7.57 27.36
CA ILE A 65 -0.92 8.69 26.92
C ILE A 65 -0.63 9.08 25.47
N ILE A 66 0.65 9.06 25.07
CA ILE A 66 1.05 9.35 23.69
C ILE A 66 0.48 8.30 22.73
N GLU A 67 0.52 7.02 23.09
CA GLU A 67 -0.02 5.95 22.23
C GLU A 67 -1.54 6.01 22.10
N GLU A 68 -2.25 6.31 23.18
CA GLU A 68 -3.71 6.53 23.15
C GLU A 68 -4.07 7.72 22.25
N LEU A 69 -3.33 8.84 22.37
CA LEU A 69 -3.52 10.01 21.51
C LEU A 69 -3.29 9.67 20.04
N LEU A 70 -2.23 8.91 19.73
CA LEU A 70 -1.95 8.47 18.36
C LEU A 70 -3.06 7.55 17.85
N THR A 71 -3.55 6.61 18.66
CA THR A 71 -4.64 5.70 18.30
C THR A 71 -5.92 6.46 17.93
N LEU A 72 -6.28 7.51 18.68
CA LEU A 72 -7.41 8.37 18.36
C LEU A 72 -7.22 9.09 17.01
N HIS A 73 -6.04 9.65 16.76
CA HIS A 73 -5.77 10.32 15.49
C HIS A 73 -5.73 9.35 14.30
N ARG A 74 -5.16 8.14 14.47
CA ARG A 74 -5.14 7.10 13.42
C ARG A 74 -6.55 6.69 13.04
N GLY A 75 -7.40 6.38 14.03
CA GLY A 75 -8.80 6.04 13.78
C GLY A 75 -9.57 7.15 13.07
N HIS A 76 -9.26 8.43 13.35
CA HIS A 76 -9.83 9.53 12.59
C HIS A 76 -9.37 9.56 11.13
N GLU A 77 -8.08 9.37 10.85
CA GLU A 77 -7.55 9.37 9.47
C GLU A 77 -8.04 8.19 8.64
N GLU A 78 -8.15 7.00 9.26
CA GLU A 78 -8.64 5.78 8.60
C GLU A 78 -10.11 5.90 8.18
N ASN A 79 -10.92 6.58 8.97
CA ASN A 79 -12.37 6.73 8.74
C ASN A 79 -12.74 7.95 7.89
N LEU A 80 -11.76 8.68 7.33
CA LEU A 80 -12.06 9.79 6.42
C LEU A 80 -12.74 9.25 5.16
N LEU A 81 -13.94 9.74 4.87
CA LEU A 81 -14.72 9.37 3.68
C LEU A 81 -13.93 9.53 2.37
N HIS A 82 -13.02 10.51 2.32
CA HIS A 82 -12.12 10.77 1.18
C HIS A 82 -10.64 10.59 1.56
N GLY A 83 -10.39 9.63 2.47
CA GLY A 83 -9.07 9.32 3.01
C GLY A 83 -8.16 8.57 2.05
N TRP A 84 -6.94 8.29 2.50
CA TRP A 84 -5.91 7.60 1.71
C TRP A 84 -6.36 6.21 1.28
N SER A 85 -7.07 5.47 2.14
CA SER A 85 -7.52 4.11 1.86
C SER A 85 -8.50 4.05 0.68
N LYS A 86 -9.61 4.81 0.73
CA LYS A 86 -10.60 4.87 -0.37
C LYS A 86 -9.96 5.36 -1.67
N THR A 87 -9.11 6.40 -1.60
CA THR A 87 -8.41 6.94 -2.76
C THR A 87 -7.46 5.90 -3.38
N TYR A 88 -6.75 5.14 -2.55
CA TYR A 88 -5.81 4.11 -3.01
C TYR A 88 -6.52 2.94 -3.69
N CYS A 89 -7.66 2.48 -3.14
CA CYS A 89 -8.46 1.42 -3.77
C CYS A 89 -8.84 1.78 -5.21
N CYS A 90 -9.20 3.03 -5.46
CA CYS A 90 -9.50 3.54 -6.80
C CYS A 90 -8.25 3.54 -7.69
N PHE A 91 -7.12 4.05 -7.16
CA PHE A 91 -5.86 4.11 -7.90
C PHE A 91 -5.35 2.73 -8.32
N GLU A 92 -5.36 1.77 -7.40
CA GLU A 92 -4.85 0.42 -7.64
C GLU A 92 -5.89 -0.49 -8.31
N GLY A 93 -7.09 0.00 -8.60
CA GLY A 93 -8.17 -0.78 -9.20
C GLY A 93 -8.69 -1.92 -8.32
N SER A 94 -8.58 -1.75 -6.99
CA SER A 94 -9.17 -2.68 -6.01
C SER A 94 -10.53 -2.21 -5.46
N CYS A 95 -11.05 -1.07 -5.91
CA CYS A 95 -12.40 -0.63 -5.58
C CYS A 95 -13.46 -1.43 -6.34
N ARG A 96 -14.61 -1.61 -5.70
CA ARG A 96 -15.86 -2.01 -6.35
C ARG A 96 -16.63 -0.78 -6.79
N PRO A 97 -17.41 -0.85 -7.88
CA PRO A 97 -18.30 0.25 -8.25
C PRO A 97 -19.25 0.67 -7.12
N SER A 98 -19.73 -0.29 -6.33
CA SER A 98 -20.50 -0.06 -5.10
C SER A 98 -19.79 0.81 -4.04
N ASP A 99 -18.45 0.80 -3.95
CA ASP A 99 -17.69 1.66 -3.03
C ASP A 99 -17.84 3.16 -3.34
N HIS A 100 -18.30 3.49 -4.55
CA HIS A 100 -18.49 4.85 -5.04
C HIS A 100 -19.92 5.37 -4.92
N VAL A 101 -20.86 4.50 -4.55
CA VAL A 101 -22.24 4.91 -4.29
C VAL A 101 -22.25 5.57 -2.92
N ASP A 102 -21.95 6.87 -2.89
CA ASP A 102 -22.16 7.66 -1.68
C ASP A 102 -23.67 7.63 -1.39
N GLY A 103 -24.06 7.30 -0.15
CA GLY A 103 -25.45 7.08 0.29
C GLY A 103 -26.38 8.31 0.22
N GLY A 104 -26.11 9.26 -0.66
CA GLY A 104 -26.99 10.37 -1.01
C GLY A 104 -28.10 10.00 -2.00
N ASP A 105 -27.97 8.89 -2.75
CA ASP A 105 -29.02 8.37 -3.63
C ASP A 105 -29.83 7.28 -2.91
N LEU A 106 -30.45 7.67 -1.79
CA LEU A 106 -31.14 6.76 -0.86
C LEU A 106 -32.27 5.96 -1.52
N ASP A 107 -32.95 6.55 -2.50
CA ASP A 107 -34.06 5.91 -3.20
C ASP A 107 -33.57 4.71 -4.06
N MET A 108 -32.40 4.85 -4.70
CA MET A 108 -31.78 3.75 -5.45
C MET A 108 -31.29 2.64 -4.50
N TRP A 109 -30.76 3.01 -3.33
CA TRP A 109 -30.29 2.05 -2.35
C TRP A 109 -31.42 1.19 -1.78
N GLU A 110 -32.55 1.81 -1.40
CA GLU A 110 -33.72 1.10 -0.87
C GLU A 110 -34.31 0.14 -1.92
N ASP A 111 -34.46 0.59 -3.16
CA ASP A 111 -34.92 -0.26 -4.27
C ASP A 111 -34.00 -1.46 -4.52
N VAL A 112 -32.67 -1.27 -4.43
CA VAL A 112 -31.70 -2.36 -4.61
C VAL A 112 -31.79 -3.36 -3.47
N VAL A 113 -31.94 -2.90 -2.22
CA VAL A 113 -32.09 -3.77 -1.05
C VAL A 113 -33.37 -4.59 -1.15
N GLU A 114 -34.53 -3.97 -1.40
CA GLU A 114 -35.80 -4.68 -1.53
C GLU A 114 -35.78 -5.73 -2.65
N SER A 115 -35.14 -5.37 -3.76
CA SER A 115 -34.97 -6.25 -4.91
C SER A 115 -34.04 -7.44 -4.59
N ALA A 116 -32.93 -7.20 -3.90
CA ALA A 116 -32.00 -8.23 -3.43
C ALA A 116 -32.67 -9.21 -2.46
N GLU A 117 -33.39 -8.69 -1.45
CA GLU A 117 -34.16 -9.52 -0.51
C GLU A 117 -35.17 -10.39 -1.23
N THR A 118 -35.90 -9.81 -2.19
CA THR A 118 -36.92 -10.52 -2.96
C THR A 118 -36.34 -11.70 -3.72
N ASP A 119 -35.17 -11.54 -4.34
CA ASP A 119 -34.56 -12.60 -5.14
C ASP A 119 -33.84 -13.64 -4.28
N LEU A 120 -33.23 -13.25 -3.15
CA LEU A 120 -32.72 -14.20 -2.16
C LEU A 120 -33.85 -15.10 -1.62
N LEU A 121 -35.01 -14.51 -1.30
CA LEU A 121 -36.19 -15.25 -0.87
C LEU A 121 -36.80 -16.15 -1.96
N LYS A 122 -36.56 -15.86 -3.25
CA LYS A 122 -36.93 -16.74 -4.36
C LYS A 122 -35.92 -17.87 -4.54
N ALA A 123 -34.63 -17.60 -4.37
CA ALA A 123 -33.55 -18.58 -4.48
C ALA A 123 -33.57 -19.60 -3.34
N HIS A 124 -34.02 -19.17 -2.15
CA HIS A 124 -34.09 -19.98 -0.93
C HIS A 124 -35.53 -20.15 -0.43
N PRO A 125 -36.38 -20.92 -1.14
CA PRO A 125 -37.75 -21.17 -0.72
C PRO A 125 -37.83 -21.88 0.64
N GLU A 126 -36.78 -22.59 1.07
CA GLU A 126 -36.69 -23.28 2.36
C GLU A 126 -36.73 -22.33 3.57
N TRP A 127 -36.40 -21.05 3.39
CA TRP A 127 -36.51 -20.05 4.47
C TRP A 127 -37.96 -19.64 4.75
N ARG A 128 -38.91 -20.02 3.88
CA ARG A 128 -40.35 -19.78 4.11
C ARG A 128 -40.97 -20.93 4.89
N THR A 129 -41.38 -20.66 6.12
CA THR A 129 -42.19 -21.60 6.92
C THR A 129 -43.67 -21.21 6.88
N ALA A 130 -44.54 -22.10 7.36
CA ALA A 130 -46.00 -21.91 7.32
C ALA A 130 -46.48 -20.63 8.03
N ASN A 131 -45.70 -20.09 8.97
CA ASN A 131 -46.10 -18.95 9.81
C ASN A 131 -45.08 -17.79 9.84
N CYS A 132 -43.86 -17.96 9.33
CA CYS A 132 -42.83 -16.91 9.30
C CYS A 132 -41.65 -17.24 8.35
N PHE A 133 -40.66 -16.35 8.30
CA PHE A 133 -39.34 -16.65 7.74
C PHE A 133 -38.43 -17.25 8.81
N ASP A 134 -37.66 -18.27 8.44
CA ASP A 134 -36.60 -18.85 9.25
C ASP A 134 -35.27 -18.60 8.54
N PHE A 135 -34.68 -17.44 8.85
CA PHE A 135 -33.45 -16.99 8.20
C PHE A 135 -32.23 -17.66 8.82
N PRO A 136 -31.24 -18.08 8.00
CA PRO A 136 -30.00 -18.59 8.53
C PRO A 136 -29.20 -17.49 9.22
N ALA A 137 -28.28 -17.87 10.11
CA ALA A 137 -27.47 -16.91 10.87
C ALA A 137 -26.62 -15.97 10.00
N ASN A 138 -26.30 -16.37 8.76
CA ASN A 138 -25.55 -15.60 7.78
C ASN A 138 -26.45 -14.86 6.76
N TYR A 139 -27.76 -14.74 7.01
CA TYR A 139 -28.68 -14.04 6.09
C TYR A 139 -28.21 -12.62 5.76
N GLN A 140 -27.76 -11.86 6.77
CA GLN A 140 -27.30 -10.49 6.55
C GLN A 140 -26.08 -10.43 5.62
N GLU A 141 -25.13 -11.35 5.79
CA GLU A 141 -23.94 -11.41 4.92
C GLU A 141 -24.33 -11.74 3.47
N LEU A 142 -25.28 -12.67 3.28
CA LEU A 142 -25.80 -13.02 1.95
C LEU A 142 -26.56 -11.85 1.31
N LEU A 143 -27.34 -11.11 2.11
CA LEU A 143 -28.05 -9.93 1.66
C LEU A 143 -27.08 -8.82 1.25
N ASP A 144 -26.09 -8.54 2.09
CA ASP A 144 -25.07 -7.52 1.82
C ASP A 144 -24.27 -7.86 0.55
N GLU A 145 -23.94 -9.14 0.33
CA GLU A 145 -23.26 -9.61 -0.89
C GLU A 145 -24.13 -9.43 -2.15
N GLU A 146 -25.40 -9.81 -2.09
CA GLU A 146 -26.35 -9.65 -3.21
C GLU A 146 -26.60 -8.18 -3.54
N VAL A 147 -26.78 -7.33 -2.52
CA VAL A 147 -26.92 -5.87 -2.67
C VAL A 147 -25.67 -5.31 -3.34
N THR A 148 -24.49 -5.68 -2.85
CA THR A 148 -23.21 -5.23 -3.42
C THR A 148 -23.07 -5.66 -4.88
N SER A 149 -23.42 -6.90 -5.21
CA SER A 149 -23.37 -7.43 -6.58
C SER A 149 -24.28 -6.63 -7.51
N ARG A 150 -25.50 -6.29 -7.08
CA ARG A 150 -26.44 -5.48 -7.87
C ARG A 150 -25.95 -4.06 -8.07
N LEU A 151 -25.40 -3.44 -7.03
CA LEU A 151 -24.80 -2.13 -7.16
C LEU A 151 -23.61 -2.17 -8.13
N ASP A 152 -22.83 -3.24 -8.16
CA ASP A 152 -21.75 -3.41 -9.12
C ASP A 152 -22.23 -3.63 -10.57
N GLU A 153 -23.48 -4.06 -10.76
CA GLU A 153 -24.17 -4.14 -12.06
C GLU A 153 -24.79 -2.81 -12.48
N LEU A 154 -25.40 -2.10 -11.54
CA LEU A 154 -26.11 -0.83 -11.74
C LEU A 154 -25.19 0.38 -11.77
N ALA A 155 -23.98 0.27 -11.23
CA ALA A 155 -23.06 1.38 -11.15
C ALA A 155 -22.77 1.95 -12.54
N ASP A 156 -23.22 3.19 -12.69
CA ASP A 156 -23.19 3.97 -13.92
C ASP A 156 -21.76 4.33 -14.35
N GLU A 157 -21.59 4.79 -15.59
CA GLU A 157 -20.36 5.37 -16.14
C GLU A 157 -19.77 6.47 -15.21
N TYR A 158 -20.62 7.16 -14.44
CA TYR A 158 -20.19 8.17 -13.46
C TYR A 158 -19.29 7.63 -12.34
N ALA A 159 -19.53 6.41 -11.84
CA ALA A 159 -18.66 5.80 -10.82
C ALA A 159 -17.25 5.55 -11.40
N TRP A 160 -17.18 5.18 -12.68
CA TRP A 160 -15.94 4.98 -13.40
C TRP A 160 -15.18 6.27 -13.66
N GLU A 161 -15.87 7.38 -13.96
CA GLU A 161 -15.24 8.69 -14.15
C GLU A 161 -14.56 9.18 -12.85
N GLY A 162 -15.24 9.05 -11.71
CA GLY A 162 -14.65 9.39 -10.40
C GLY A 162 -13.43 8.53 -10.04
N CYS A 163 -13.50 7.23 -10.31
CA CYS A 163 -12.36 6.32 -10.13
C CYS A 163 -11.19 6.68 -11.06
N PHE A 164 -11.47 6.96 -12.33
CA PHE A 164 -10.47 7.36 -13.31
C PHE A 164 -9.77 8.66 -12.90
N GLN A 165 -10.51 9.68 -12.49
CA GLN A 165 -9.95 10.93 -12.02
C GLN A 165 -9.06 10.72 -10.79
N THR A 166 -9.54 9.92 -9.83
CA THR A 166 -8.78 9.58 -8.61
C THR A 166 -7.44 8.89 -8.95
N LYS A 167 -7.47 7.97 -9.91
CA LYS A 167 -6.27 7.26 -10.39
C LYS A 167 -5.27 8.21 -11.05
N MET A 168 -5.74 9.18 -11.82
CA MET A 168 -4.89 10.18 -12.47
C MET A 168 -4.28 11.17 -11.46
N GLU A 169 -4.99 11.49 -10.38
CA GLU A 169 -4.54 12.45 -9.38
C GLU A 169 -3.62 11.85 -8.29
N TRP A 170 -3.70 10.53 -8.07
CA TRP A 170 -3.03 9.86 -6.94
C TRP A 170 -1.53 10.17 -6.82
N GLU A 171 -0.77 10.00 -7.90
CA GLU A 171 0.68 10.23 -7.91
C GLU A 171 0.99 11.70 -7.56
N GLY A 172 0.23 12.64 -8.13
CA GLY A 172 0.33 14.06 -7.83
C GLY A 172 -0.03 14.38 -6.38
N LYS A 173 -1.06 13.72 -5.84
CA LYS A 173 -1.54 13.88 -4.46
C LYS A 173 -0.48 13.40 -3.47
N ILE A 174 0.13 12.23 -3.68
CA ILE A 174 1.26 11.75 -2.86
C ILE A 174 2.43 12.72 -2.97
N ARG A 175 2.87 13.08 -4.18
CA ARG A 175 4.03 13.96 -4.36
C ARG A 175 3.83 15.29 -3.64
N LYS A 176 2.65 15.91 -3.81
CA LYS A 176 2.28 17.15 -3.13
C LYS A 176 2.25 16.94 -1.62
N HIS A 177 1.70 15.83 -1.13
CA HIS A 177 1.62 15.52 0.29
C HIS A 177 3.00 15.33 0.94
N MET A 178 3.91 14.61 0.28
CA MET A 178 5.27 14.38 0.77
C MET A 178 6.13 15.66 0.73
N ALA A 179 5.88 16.53 -0.25
CA ALA A 179 6.52 17.84 -0.35
C ALA A 179 5.90 18.90 0.58
N ALA A 180 4.62 18.77 0.92
CA ALA A 180 3.90 19.72 1.75
C ALA A 180 4.28 19.57 3.24
N ASN A 181 4.19 20.70 3.94
CA ASN A 181 4.14 20.81 5.40
C ASN A 181 5.23 20.05 6.18
N GLY A 182 6.39 19.81 5.57
CA GLY A 182 7.51 19.16 6.25
C GLY A 182 7.27 17.69 6.59
N ASN A 183 6.40 16.97 5.89
CA ASN A 183 6.18 15.53 6.13
C ASN A 183 7.47 14.70 5.95
N ASN A 184 8.23 14.96 4.89
CA ASN A 184 9.58 14.41 4.72
C ASN A 184 10.54 14.88 5.82
N ASP A 185 10.41 16.14 6.25
CA ASP A 185 11.22 16.69 7.34
C ASP A 185 10.91 16.06 8.69
N ILE A 186 9.67 15.67 8.95
CA ILE A 186 9.25 15.00 10.19
C ILE A 186 9.95 13.65 10.29
N LEU A 187 9.95 12.86 9.22
CA LEU A 187 10.65 11.58 9.19
C LEU A 187 12.15 11.76 9.46
N ARG A 188 12.76 12.73 8.79
CA ARG A 188 14.19 13.00 8.94
C ARG A 188 14.52 13.52 10.34
N ARG A 189 13.72 14.43 10.90
CA ARG A 189 13.98 15.06 12.21
C ARG A 189 13.65 14.16 13.39
N GLN A 190 12.54 13.41 13.33
CA GLN A 190 12.06 12.59 14.46
C GLN A 190 12.67 11.19 14.46
N PHE A 191 12.93 10.63 13.28
CA PHE A 191 13.37 9.24 13.14
C PHE A 191 14.73 9.10 12.45
N GLY A 192 15.23 10.13 11.76
CA GLY A 192 16.47 10.03 10.98
C GLY A 192 16.34 9.11 9.77
N LEU A 193 15.13 9.05 9.19
CA LEU A 193 14.76 8.22 8.05
C LEU A 193 14.09 9.06 6.97
N GLU A 194 14.00 8.51 5.77
CA GLU A 194 13.31 9.09 4.62
C GLU A 194 12.28 8.10 4.06
N ALA A 195 11.24 8.63 3.44
CA ALA A 195 10.30 7.82 2.68
C ALA A 195 10.70 7.84 1.20
N PHE A 196 10.81 6.66 0.62
CA PHE A 196 10.93 6.48 -0.82
C PHE A 196 9.62 5.90 -1.32
N VAL A 197 8.85 6.70 -2.06
CA VAL A 197 7.59 6.29 -2.66
C VAL A 197 7.79 6.20 -4.16
N MET A 198 7.30 5.11 -4.75
CA MET A 198 7.43 4.89 -6.17
C MET A 198 6.14 4.29 -6.74
N HIS A 199 5.94 4.51 -8.03
CA HIS A 199 4.81 3.96 -8.77
C HIS A 199 5.34 2.96 -9.80
N GLU A 200 4.67 1.83 -9.93
CA GLU A 200 5.04 0.76 -10.84
C GLU A 200 3.85 0.40 -11.72
N ASN A 201 4.08 0.31 -13.04
CA ASN A 201 3.12 -0.29 -13.96
C ASN A 201 3.19 -1.83 -13.87
N LEU A 202 2.02 -2.44 -13.68
CA LEU A 202 1.87 -3.88 -13.54
C LEU A 202 1.75 -4.52 -14.92
N ASP A 203 2.54 -5.56 -15.16
CA ASP A 203 2.44 -6.35 -16.39
C ASP A 203 1.24 -7.32 -16.32
N SER A 204 0.77 -7.78 -17.48
CA SER A 204 -0.42 -8.65 -17.59
C SER A 204 -0.34 -9.90 -16.72
N SER A 205 0.86 -10.44 -16.48
CA SER A 205 1.02 -11.65 -15.69
C SER A 205 1.00 -11.39 -14.19
N THR A 206 1.52 -10.24 -13.74
CA THR A 206 1.29 -9.75 -12.38
C THR A 206 -0.19 -9.45 -12.14
N ILE A 207 -0.88 -8.82 -13.11
CA ILE A 207 -2.32 -8.54 -13.03
C ILE A 207 -3.13 -9.85 -12.89
N ALA A 208 -2.82 -10.85 -13.70
CA ALA A 208 -3.47 -12.15 -13.63
C ALA A 208 -3.23 -12.83 -12.28
N TYR A 209 -2.01 -12.80 -11.76
CA TYR A 209 -1.69 -13.30 -10.41
C TYR A 209 -2.54 -12.61 -9.34
N LEU A 210 -2.62 -11.29 -9.35
CA LEU A 210 -3.38 -10.51 -8.37
C LEU A 210 -4.86 -10.88 -8.40
N LYS A 211 -5.49 -10.92 -9.57
CA LYS A 211 -6.91 -11.30 -9.71
C LYS A 211 -7.20 -12.73 -9.28
N GLY A 212 -6.25 -13.64 -9.46
CA GLY A 212 -6.43 -15.07 -9.13
C GLY A 212 -6.11 -15.44 -7.68
N ASN A 213 -5.22 -14.69 -7.02
CA ASN A 213 -4.63 -15.11 -5.73
C ASN A 213 -4.80 -14.09 -4.59
N VAL A 214 -5.31 -12.89 -4.87
CA VAL A 214 -5.48 -11.84 -3.88
C VAL A 214 -6.92 -11.35 -3.90
N GLU A 215 -7.66 -11.67 -2.84
CA GLU A 215 -9.11 -11.47 -2.69
C GLU A 215 -9.59 -10.05 -3.01
N ARG A 216 -8.83 -9.02 -2.61
CA ARG A 216 -9.20 -7.62 -2.90
C ARG A 216 -9.25 -7.28 -4.39
N TYR A 217 -8.72 -8.13 -5.27
CA TYR A 217 -8.74 -7.93 -6.73
C TYR A 217 -9.61 -8.96 -7.47
N SER A 218 -10.16 -9.98 -6.80
CA SER A 218 -10.89 -11.07 -7.47
C SER A 218 -12.25 -10.65 -8.01
N HIS A 219 -12.91 -9.67 -7.37
CA HIS A 219 -14.28 -9.28 -7.67
C HIS A 219 -14.39 -8.05 -8.58
N ASN A 220 -13.26 -7.42 -8.92
CA ASN A 220 -13.30 -6.10 -9.53
C ASN A 220 -13.21 -6.16 -11.06
N LYS A 221 -14.18 -5.47 -11.70
CA LYS A 221 -14.12 -5.15 -13.13
C LYS A 221 -12.91 -4.27 -13.46
N ALA A 222 -12.45 -3.46 -12.51
CA ALA A 222 -11.27 -2.63 -12.64
C ALA A 222 -10.00 -3.48 -12.87
N PHE A 223 -9.04 -2.93 -13.62
CA PHE A 223 -7.74 -3.56 -13.85
C PHE A 223 -6.69 -2.89 -12.97
N PRO A 224 -5.96 -3.63 -12.12
CA PRO A 224 -4.86 -3.11 -11.33
C PRO A 224 -3.66 -2.84 -12.24
N GLU A 225 -3.68 -1.71 -12.95
CA GLU A 225 -2.63 -1.35 -13.91
C GLU A 225 -1.40 -0.77 -13.23
N LYS A 226 -1.56 -0.22 -12.02
CA LYS A 226 -0.50 0.45 -11.28
C LYS A 226 -0.51 0.03 -9.82
N ALA A 227 0.68 0.03 -9.22
CA ALA A 227 0.87 -0.13 -7.79
C ALA A 227 1.74 1.00 -7.24
N THR A 228 1.46 1.44 -6.01
CA THR A 228 2.37 2.28 -5.24
C THR A 228 3.13 1.42 -4.26
N ILE A 229 4.44 1.58 -4.24
CA ILE A 229 5.34 0.91 -3.29
C ILE A 229 5.98 2.00 -2.44
N CYS A 230 5.98 1.78 -1.13
CA CYS A 230 6.59 2.68 -0.16
C CYS A 230 7.68 1.97 0.64
N TYR A 231 8.80 2.67 0.83
CA TYR A 231 9.91 2.22 1.64
C TYR A 231 10.30 3.28 2.66
N LEU A 232 10.58 2.85 3.88
CA LEU A 232 11.34 3.64 4.84
C LEU A 232 12.82 3.32 4.65
N VAL A 233 13.64 4.33 4.39
CA VAL A 233 15.05 4.16 4.05
C VAL A 233 15.96 5.03 4.93
N LEU A 234 17.20 4.59 5.10
CA LEU A 234 18.23 5.46 5.66
C LEU A 234 18.51 6.61 4.67
N PRO A 235 18.71 7.84 5.16
CA PRO A 235 19.21 8.94 4.34
C PRO A 235 20.58 8.54 3.78
N THR A 236 20.66 8.30 2.47
CA THR A 236 21.92 8.07 1.77
C THR A 236 22.17 9.18 0.78
N GLN A 237 23.43 9.46 0.48
CA GLN A 237 23.76 10.24 -0.70
C GLN A 237 23.33 9.42 -1.93
N SER A 238 22.18 9.77 -2.51
CA SER A 238 21.72 9.17 -3.77
C SER A 238 22.73 9.48 -4.86
N ALA A 239 23.24 8.45 -5.54
CA ALA A 239 23.94 8.68 -6.79
C ALA A 239 22.89 9.01 -7.86
N GLN A 240 22.92 10.21 -8.42
CA GLN A 240 22.11 10.52 -9.60
C GLN A 240 22.85 9.99 -10.83
N TRP A 241 22.19 9.13 -11.61
CA TRP A 241 22.76 8.57 -12.84
C TRP A 241 21.94 9.08 -14.01
N LYS A 242 22.50 9.97 -14.82
CA LYS A 242 21.87 10.34 -16.10
C LYS A 242 21.96 9.15 -17.06
N LEU A 243 20.95 8.29 -17.03
CA LEU A 243 20.85 7.15 -17.94
C LEU A 243 20.07 7.58 -19.18
N ARG A 244 20.64 7.34 -20.36
CA ARG A 244 19.94 7.52 -21.63
C ARG A 244 19.05 6.30 -21.85
N LEU A 245 17.76 6.42 -21.59
CA LEU A 245 16.79 5.41 -22.00
C LEU A 245 16.50 5.57 -23.48
N ASP A 246 16.58 4.48 -24.23
CA ASP A 246 15.99 4.43 -25.57
C ASP A 246 14.46 4.49 -25.42
N PRO A 247 13.76 5.29 -26.24
CA PRO A 247 12.32 5.42 -26.16
C PRO A 247 11.69 4.03 -26.37
N ILE A 248 11.07 3.49 -25.33
CA ILE A 248 10.19 2.33 -25.46
C ILE A 248 9.06 2.76 -26.39
N SER A 249 8.82 1.96 -27.43
CA SER A 249 7.91 2.26 -28.54
C SER A 249 6.60 2.91 -28.07
N ARG A 250 6.42 4.19 -28.44
CA ARG A 250 5.20 4.99 -28.32
C ARG A 250 4.17 4.45 -29.31
N GLU A 251 3.49 3.36 -28.97
CA GLU A 251 2.28 2.96 -29.67
C GLU A 251 1.09 3.11 -28.71
N SER A 252 0.32 4.17 -28.93
CA SER A 252 -0.95 4.55 -28.29
C SER A 252 -0.89 5.26 -26.91
N GLY A 253 -1.19 6.57 -26.93
CA GLY A 253 -1.61 7.36 -25.78
C GLY A 253 -0.49 7.98 -24.95
N ASP A 254 -0.66 9.25 -24.58
CA ASP A 254 0.26 9.99 -23.70
C ASP A 254 0.25 9.40 -22.28
N TYR A 255 1.01 8.33 -22.06
CA TYR A 255 1.26 7.79 -20.72
C TYR A 255 2.52 8.41 -20.12
N PHE A 256 2.31 9.39 -19.25
CA PHE A 256 3.29 9.80 -18.26
C PHE A 256 3.45 8.65 -17.24
N GLY A 257 4.66 8.16 -17.05
CA GLY A 257 4.94 7.12 -16.08
C GLY A 257 6.30 7.30 -15.45
N GLU A 258 6.31 7.54 -14.14
CA GLU A 258 7.48 7.20 -13.33
C GLU A 258 7.54 5.66 -13.30
N SER A 259 8.56 5.07 -13.91
CA SER A 259 8.83 3.64 -13.75
C SER A 259 9.91 3.50 -12.70
N ALA A 260 9.57 2.83 -11.61
CA ALA A 260 10.53 2.56 -10.56
C ALA A 260 10.59 1.07 -10.28
N SER A 261 11.80 0.57 -10.06
CA SER A 261 12.07 -0.82 -9.75
C SER A 261 12.84 -0.89 -8.45
N SER A 262 12.48 -1.87 -7.62
CA SER A 262 13.16 -2.14 -6.36
C SER A 262 13.57 -3.60 -6.31
N MET A 263 14.77 -3.86 -5.81
CA MET A 263 15.32 -5.22 -5.69
C MET A 263 15.99 -5.41 -4.35
N LEU A 264 15.71 -6.53 -3.68
CA LEU A 264 16.40 -6.93 -2.45
C LEU A 264 17.79 -7.48 -2.80
N LEU A 265 18.83 -6.96 -2.16
CA LEU A 265 20.22 -7.43 -2.30
C LEU A 265 20.58 -8.36 -1.14
N ASP A 266 21.24 -9.47 -1.46
CA ASP A 266 21.74 -10.41 -0.45
C ASP A 266 23.01 -9.89 0.24
N ARG A 267 23.16 -10.31 1.49
CA ARG A 267 23.85 -9.63 2.57
C ARG A 267 25.19 -10.31 2.84
N ASN A 268 26.29 -9.71 2.39
CA ASN A 268 27.65 -10.06 2.85
C ASN A 268 28.63 -8.86 2.91
N SER A 269 28.23 -7.62 2.57
CA SER A 269 29.20 -6.53 2.37
C SER A 269 28.90 -5.18 3.04
N LEU A 270 27.78 -5.02 3.74
CA LEU A 270 27.44 -3.77 4.44
C LEU A 270 26.74 -4.10 5.75
N ASP A 271 27.35 -3.79 6.90
CA ASP A 271 26.72 -4.05 8.20
C ASP A 271 25.88 -2.86 8.65
N LEU A 272 24.63 -3.15 9.07
CA LEU A 272 23.78 -2.15 9.70
C LEU A 272 24.24 -1.94 11.15
N THR A 273 24.47 -0.69 11.55
CA THR A 273 24.79 -0.37 12.95
C THR A 273 23.57 -0.55 13.84
N GLU A 274 23.77 -0.83 15.14
CA GLU A 274 22.67 -0.89 16.12
C GLU A 274 21.84 0.41 16.17
N GLU A 275 22.49 1.55 15.93
CA GLU A 275 21.80 2.84 15.91
C GLU A 275 20.78 2.91 14.77
N HIS A 276 21.16 2.44 13.56
CA HIS A 276 20.23 2.35 12.44
C HIS A 276 19.07 1.40 12.74
N GLN A 277 19.33 0.25 13.36
CA GLN A 277 18.26 -0.68 13.77
C GLN A 277 17.28 -0.02 14.74
N LYS A 278 17.79 0.74 15.72
CA LYS A 278 16.96 1.48 16.69
C LYS A 278 16.11 2.57 16.03
N ARG A 279 16.60 3.21 14.96
CA ARG A 279 15.82 4.20 14.19
C ARG A 279 14.62 3.54 13.50
N PHE A 280 14.85 2.42 12.81
CA PHE A 280 13.78 1.64 12.19
C PHE A 280 12.77 1.13 13.23
N ALA A 281 13.24 0.50 14.32
CA ALA A 281 12.36 0.01 15.38
C ALA A 281 11.49 1.14 15.97
N ARG A 282 12.06 2.34 16.16
CA ARG A 282 11.33 3.49 16.69
C ARG A 282 10.23 3.96 15.74
N VAL A 283 10.51 4.11 14.44
CA VAL A 283 9.49 4.59 13.50
C VAL A 283 8.38 3.55 13.31
N MET A 284 8.73 2.27 13.22
CA MET A 284 7.75 1.19 13.07
C MET A 284 6.82 1.14 14.27
N LEU A 285 7.35 1.30 15.49
CA LEU A 285 6.54 1.38 16.71
C LEU A 285 5.64 2.63 16.72
N ARG A 286 6.20 3.82 16.49
CA ARG A 286 5.47 5.09 16.63
C ARG A 286 4.42 5.33 15.57
N LEU A 287 4.70 4.88 14.35
CA LEU A 287 3.75 4.95 13.25
C LEU A 287 2.91 3.66 13.14
N ALA A 288 3.03 2.73 14.10
CA ALA A 288 2.32 1.45 14.11
C ALA A 288 2.38 0.68 12.76
N LEU A 289 3.53 0.74 12.09
CA LEU A 289 3.72 0.14 10.77
C LEU A 289 4.15 -1.32 10.90
N LYS A 290 3.84 -2.09 9.87
CA LYS A 290 4.33 -3.45 9.67
C LYS A 290 5.07 -3.55 8.34
N PRO A 291 6.11 -4.40 8.23
CA PRO A 291 6.69 -4.72 6.94
C PRO A 291 5.61 -5.27 6.01
N SER A 292 5.57 -4.81 4.77
CA SER A 292 4.56 -5.21 3.78
C SER A 292 5.14 -5.16 2.39
N VAL A 293 5.39 -6.31 1.77
CA VAL A 293 5.92 -6.41 0.40
C VAL A 293 4.77 -6.52 -0.60
N HIS A 294 4.76 -5.65 -1.62
CA HIS A 294 3.76 -5.75 -2.68
C HIS A 294 4.08 -6.93 -3.63
N PRO A 295 3.08 -7.72 -4.07
CA PRO A 295 3.33 -8.90 -4.92
C PRO A 295 4.08 -8.63 -6.22
N SER A 296 3.90 -7.44 -6.83
CA SER A 296 4.59 -7.05 -8.08
C SER A 296 6.11 -7.08 -7.96
N GLN A 297 6.62 -6.81 -6.76
CA GLN A 297 8.06 -6.77 -6.47
C GLN A 297 8.68 -8.15 -6.52
N LEU A 298 7.89 -9.19 -6.26
CA LEU A 298 8.32 -10.58 -6.26
C LEU A 298 8.20 -11.25 -7.63
N TYR A 299 7.26 -10.76 -8.43
CA TYR A 299 7.02 -11.30 -9.76
C TYR A 299 8.13 -10.92 -10.75
N LYS A 300 8.71 -9.72 -10.59
CA LYS A 300 9.85 -9.23 -11.39
C LYS A 300 11.21 -9.48 -10.74
N THR A 301 11.29 -10.11 -9.56
CA THR A 301 12.60 -10.34 -8.94
C THR A 301 13.36 -11.40 -9.71
N LEU A 302 14.60 -11.07 -10.07
CA LEU A 302 15.64 -12.04 -10.33
C LEU A 302 15.75 -12.95 -9.11
N SER A 303 15.20 -14.16 -9.20
CA SER A 303 15.19 -15.12 -8.10
C SER A 303 16.51 -15.88 -8.06
N ALA A 304 17.21 -15.77 -6.94
CA ALA A 304 18.25 -16.71 -6.55
C ALA A 304 17.58 -18.00 -6.03
N THR A 305 17.69 -19.10 -6.76
CA THR A 305 17.29 -20.42 -6.25
C THR A 305 18.51 -21.19 -5.78
N SER A 306 18.50 -21.57 -4.51
CA SER A 306 19.36 -22.60 -3.93
C SER A 306 18.76 -23.97 -4.25
N SER A 307 19.59 -24.87 -4.79
CA SER A 307 19.42 -26.29 -4.51
C SER A 307 19.82 -26.50 -3.05
N ILE A 308 18.98 -27.23 -2.33
CA ILE A 308 19.22 -27.67 -0.95
C ILE A 308 20.52 -28.49 -0.96
N GLY A 309 21.64 -27.87 -0.57
CA GLY A 309 22.94 -28.53 -0.61
C GLY A 309 24.09 -27.65 -0.15
N ASP A 310 24.29 -26.47 -0.75
CA ASP A 310 25.52 -25.72 -0.54
C ASP A 310 25.27 -24.28 -0.07
N SER A 311 25.56 -24.07 1.21
CA SER A 311 25.78 -22.75 1.80
C SER A 311 26.98 -22.07 1.13
N SER A 312 26.83 -20.77 0.84
CA SER A 312 27.91 -19.76 0.72
C SER A 312 28.35 -19.22 -0.66
N SER A 313 27.56 -19.30 -1.73
CA SER A 313 27.92 -18.52 -2.95
C SER A 313 26.74 -18.21 -3.86
N LEU A 314 26.41 -16.92 -4.01
CA LEU A 314 25.51 -16.44 -5.06
C LEU A 314 26.27 -16.25 -6.37
N ARG A 315 25.87 -16.99 -7.41
CA ARG A 315 26.23 -16.70 -8.81
C ARG A 315 24.97 -16.66 -9.70
N GLN A 316 25.02 -15.83 -10.73
CA GLN A 316 23.89 -15.40 -11.57
C GLN A 316 23.63 -16.35 -12.76
N ILE A 317 22.36 -16.70 -13.03
CA ILE A 317 21.88 -17.21 -14.33
C ILE A 317 20.51 -16.55 -14.65
N PRO A 318 20.23 -16.12 -15.90
CA PRO A 318 18.99 -15.42 -16.25
C PRO A 318 17.72 -16.28 -16.11
N LEU A 319 16.62 -15.69 -15.63
CA LEU A 319 15.28 -16.28 -15.74
C LEU A 319 14.85 -16.30 -17.21
N PRO A 320 14.29 -17.41 -17.72
CA PRO A 320 13.74 -17.44 -19.07
C PRO A 320 12.61 -16.41 -19.18
N ALA A 321 12.62 -15.64 -20.27
CA ALA A 321 11.51 -14.77 -20.63
C ALA A 321 10.20 -15.55 -20.58
N ALA A 322 9.14 -14.90 -20.10
CA ALA A 322 7.81 -15.48 -20.00
C ALA A 322 7.41 -16.10 -21.36
N ASN A 323 7.40 -17.42 -21.45
CA ASN A 323 6.73 -18.10 -22.54
C ASN A 323 5.23 -17.97 -22.27
N GLU A 324 4.53 -17.22 -23.10
CA GLU A 324 3.06 -17.07 -23.06
C GLU A 324 2.35 -18.44 -23.12
N ASN A 325 3.05 -19.48 -23.59
CA ASN A 325 2.59 -20.87 -23.69
C ASN A 325 2.89 -21.76 -22.46
N ALA A 326 3.26 -21.18 -21.30
CA ALA A 326 3.41 -21.98 -20.08
C ALA A 326 2.08 -22.67 -19.71
N SER A 327 2.13 -23.98 -19.42
CA SER A 327 0.94 -24.75 -19.02
C SER A 327 0.29 -24.15 -17.76
N ALA A 328 -1.01 -24.35 -17.60
CA ALA A 328 -1.76 -23.90 -16.42
C ALA A 328 -1.08 -24.37 -15.11
N GLU A 329 -0.60 -25.61 -15.09
CA GLU A 329 0.14 -26.20 -13.97
C GLU A 329 1.46 -25.47 -13.66
N ALA A 330 2.19 -25.00 -14.68
CA ALA A 330 3.41 -24.21 -14.48
C ALA A 330 3.12 -22.81 -13.90
N ARG A 331 1.97 -22.22 -14.27
CA ARG A 331 1.51 -20.92 -13.73
C ARG A 331 1.08 -21.06 -12.27
N GLU A 332 0.24 -22.03 -11.95
CA GLU A 332 -0.22 -22.29 -10.58
C GLU A 332 0.97 -22.56 -9.64
N LYS A 333 1.96 -23.34 -10.09
CA LYS A 333 3.19 -23.59 -9.33
C LYS A 333 3.98 -22.30 -9.08
N LYS A 334 4.08 -21.41 -10.08
CA LYS A 334 4.76 -20.11 -9.96
C LYS A 334 4.03 -19.20 -8.97
N ASP A 335 2.71 -19.17 -9.04
CA ASP A 335 1.86 -18.35 -8.17
C ASP A 335 2.00 -18.81 -6.72
N ALA A 336 1.90 -20.12 -6.46
CA ALA A 336 2.11 -20.68 -5.12
C ALA A 336 3.51 -20.39 -4.55
N ILE A 337 4.56 -20.41 -5.38
CA ILE A 337 5.91 -20.02 -4.95
C ILE A 337 5.96 -18.54 -4.58
N THR A 338 5.32 -17.68 -5.37
CA THR A 338 5.24 -16.24 -5.13
C THR A 338 4.53 -15.97 -3.81
N THR A 339 3.34 -16.53 -3.58
CA THR A 339 2.58 -16.35 -2.35
C THR A 339 3.36 -16.78 -1.11
N ARG A 340 4.00 -17.95 -1.14
CA ARG A 340 4.85 -18.43 -0.03
C ARG A 340 6.01 -17.48 0.25
N ARG A 341 6.61 -16.91 -0.81
CA ARG A 341 7.73 -15.97 -0.66
C ARG A 341 7.29 -14.64 -0.05
N ILE A 342 6.09 -14.13 -0.39
CA ILE A 342 5.51 -12.94 0.24
C ILE A 342 5.39 -13.19 1.75
N GLN A 343 4.70 -14.27 2.13
CA GLN A 343 4.50 -14.64 3.53
C GLN A 343 5.84 -14.77 4.28
N ALA A 344 6.81 -15.46 3.68
CA ALA A 344 8.15 -15.59 4.27
C ALA A 344 8.89 -14.26 4.42
N LEU A 345 8.65 -13.28 3.53
CA LEU A 345 9.26 -11.95 3.61
C LEU A 345 8.59 -11.07 4.66
N ASP A 346 7.27 -11.16 4.80
CA ASP A 346 6.51 -10.44 5.83
C ASP A 346 6.91 -10.92 7.24
N GLU A 347 7.23 -12.21 7.40
CA GLU A 347 7.71 -12.80 8.65
C GLU A 347 9.23 -12.66 8.88
N SER A 348 9.97 -12.22 7.86
CA SER A 348 11.44 -12.16 7.94
C SER A 348 11.96 -10.98 8.75
N GLN A 349 13.25 -11.05 9.12
CA GLN A 349 13.92 -9.92 9.77
C GLN A 349 14.14 -8.75 8.81
N TRP A 350 13.77 -7.55 9.26
CA TRP A 350 13.97 -6.26 8.60
C TRP A 350 14.85 -5.34 9.47
N PRO A 351 15.57 -4.35 8.90
CA PRO A 351 15.62 -3.90 7.50
C PRO A 351 16.49 -4.77 6.57
N LYS A 352 16.33 -4.58 5.25
CA LYS A 352 17.14 -5.25 4.21
C LYS A 352 17.83 -4.25 3.30
N LEU A 353 18.91 -4.68 2.65
CA LEU A 353 19.60 -3.90 1.64
C LEU A 353 18.80 -3.95 0.34
N MET A 354 18.58 -2.80 -0.28
CA MET A 354 17.70 -2.64 -1.43
C MET A 354 18.39 -1.80 -2.49
N PHE A 355 18.23 -2.22 -3.73
CA PHE A 355 18.53 -1.39 -4.90
C PHE A 355 17.24 -0.73 -5.35
N LEU A 356 17.19 0.59 -5.34
CA LEU A 356 16.06 1.40 -5.73
C LEU A 356 16.42 2.15 -7.00
N VAL A 357 15.57 2.09 -8.01
CA VAL A 357 15.71 2.85 -9.26
C VAL A 357 14.40 3.58 -9.51
N SER A 358 14.48 4.88 -9.81
CA SER A 358 13.35 5.70 -10.25
C SER A 358 13.72 6.37 -11.55
N THR A 359 12.87 6.28 -12.56
CA THR A 359 13.04 7.00 -13.83
C THR A 359 11.93 8.04 -13.97
N ASN A 360 12.29 9.31 -14.06
CA ASN A 360 11.35 10.40 -14.31
C ASN A 360 11.48 10.83 -15.77
N CYS A 361 10.48 10.49 -16.57
CA CYS A 361 10.35 10.98 -17.94
C CYS A 361 9.46 12.23 -17.91
N CYS A 362 10.08 13.42 -17.85
CA CYS A 362 9.37 14.68 -18.10
C CYS A 362 9.71 15.15 -19.51
N GLU A 363 8.70 15.42 -20.35
CA GLU A 363 8.88 16.37 -21.45
C GLU A 363 8.83 17.79 -20.87
N SER A 364 9.79 18.61 -21.28
CA SER A 364 9.88 20.04 -20.98
C SER A 364 8.97 20.88 -21.87
#